data_AF-A0A7Y9GCE6-F1
#
_entry.id   AF-A0A7Y9GCE6-F1
#
_cell.length_a   1.000
_cell.length_b   1.000
_cell.length_c   1.000
_cell.angle_alpha   90.00
_cell.angle_beta   90.00
_cell.angle_gamma   90.00
#
_symmetry.space_group_name_H-M   'P 1'
#
loop_
_entity.id
_entity.type
_entity.pdbx_description
1 polymer ?
#
loop_
_entity_poly.entity_id
_entity_poly.type
_entity_poly.pdbx_seq_one_letter_code
_entity_poly.pdbx_strand_id
1 'polypeptide(L)'
;MLHKYPRTRHIAGSRLQPGDHDLAAVPFEAIAGRFLVVEEKLDGANAGISFSSGGGLRLQSRGHYLAGGPRERQFGPLKAWAASVQHVLHERLQDRYVLYGEWLYAKHTVFYDALPHYFCEFDVLDQTDGTFLSTERRRELLAGTPVVSVPVLYQGPLPDMAALTKLAGPSTCRTPRWRDALRAAAEAGGADPGRVAEETDASEEMEGLYIKVEEDGKTVDRYKWVRPSFLTAILDSGTHWQERPIVANGLADPEVLYAGV
;
A
#
# COMPACT_ATOMS: atom_id res chain seq x y z
N MET A 1 0.16 16.09 16.58
CA MET A 1 1.42 16.00 15.82
C MET A 1 1.19 15.05 14.65
N LEU A 2 1.94 15.13 13.54
CA LEU A 2 1.86 14.14 12.45
C LEU A 2 2.69 12.92 12.83
N HIS A 3 2.08 11.73 12.87
CA HIS A 3 2.82 10.47 13.02
C HIS A 3 3.17 9.96 11.62
N LYS A 4 4.44 10.11 11.22
CA LYS A 4 4.92 9.62 9.92
C LYS A 4 5.07 8.11 9.96
N TYR A 5 4.67 7.42 8.89
CA TYR A 5 4.96 6.00 8.78
C TYR A 5 6.49 5.75 8.76
N PRO A 6 7.01 4.79 9.53
CA PRO A 6 8.44 4.49 9.58
C PRO A 6 9.03 4.20 8.19
N ARG A 7 10.33 4.45 8.03
CA ARG A 7 11.05 3.93 6.86
C ARG A 7 11.21 2.43 7.03
N THR A 8 10.99 1.68 5.95
CA THR A 8 11.08 0.22 5.95
C THR A 8 12.41 -0.19 5.35
N ARG A 9 13.17 -1.04 6.06
CA ARG A 9 14.49 -1.50 5.62
C ARG A 9 14.37 -2.51 4.49
N HIS A 10 15.38 -2.57 3.64
CA HIS A 10 15.47 -3.65 2.66
C HIS A 10 15.94 -4.95 3.31
N ILE A 11 15.43 -6.09 2.87
CA ILE A 11 16.05 -7.40 3.13
C ILE A 11 17.08 -7.71 2.04
N ALA A 12 18.08 -8.53 2.36
CA ALA A 12 19.13 -8.95 1.42
C ALA A 12 18.54 -9.47 0.10
N GLY A 13 19.21 -9.19 -1.02
CA GLY A 13 18.71 -9.52 -2.35
C GLY A 13 17.61 -8.59 -2.87
N SER A 14 17.11 -7.64 -2.07
CA SER A 14 16.28 -6.54 -2.58
C SER A 14 17.14 -5.52 -3.31
N ARG A 15 16.62 -4.96 -4.41
CA ARG A 15 17.25 -3.81 -5.05
C ARG A 15 16.89 -2.53 -4.29
N LEU A 16 17.89 -1.67 -4.04
CA LEU A 16 17.69 -0.39 -3.35
C LEU A 16 17.03 0.64 -4.28
N GLN A 17 16.03 1.35 -3.77
CA GLN A 17 15.38 2.45 -4.50
C GLN A 17 16.19 3.75 -4.34
N PRO A 18 16.04 4.72 -5.27
CA PRO A 18 16.60 6.05 -5.08
C PRO A 18 16.16 6.65 -3.74
N GLY A 19 17.12 7.05 -2.90
CA GLY A 19 16.86 7.58 -1.56
C GLY A 19 16.93 6.57 -0.41
N ASP A 20 17.17 5.28 -0.68
CA ASP A 20 17.37 4.25 0.35
C ASP A 20 18.83 3.81 0.51
N HIS A 21 19.79 4.57 -0.04
CA HIS A 21 21.22 4.26 0.05
C HIS A 21 21.77 4.23 1.48
N ASP A 22 21.06 4.83 2.45
CA ASP A 22 21.38 4.86 3.86
C ASP A 22 20.80 3.67 4.65
N LEU A 23 19.96 2.84 4.03
CA LEU A 23 19.39 1.64 4.65
C LEU A 23 20.17 0.39 4.21
N ALA A 24 21.00 -0.14 5.11
CA ALA A 24 21.67 -1.41 4.86
C ALA A 24 20.64 -2.55 4.68
N ALA A 25 20.84 -3.37 3.63
CA ALA A 25 20.03 -4.55 3.41
C ALA A 25 20.27 -5.57 4.53
N VAL A 26 19.21 -5.96 5.23
CA VAL A 26 19.30 -6.85 6.39
C VAL A 26 19.38 -8.31 5.92
N PRO A 27 20.32 -9.11 6.42
CA PRO A 27 20.40 -10.53 6.09
C PRO A 27 19.13 -11.29 6.53
N PHE A 28 18.74 -12.33 5.80
CA PHE A 28 17.55 -13.13 6.12
C PHE A 28 17.66 -13.82 7.48
N GLU A 29 18.88 -14.16 7.86
CA GLU A 29 19.23 -14.78 9.14
C GLU A 29 18.73 -13.95 10.33
N ALA A 30 18.52 -12.64 10.17
CA ALA A 30 17.93 -11.78 11.20
C ALA A 30 16.43 -12.04 11.46
N ILE A 31 15.74 -12.69 10.51
CA ILE A 31 14.31 -13.02 10.59
C ILE A 31 14.01 -14.52 10.47
N ALA A 32 15.03 -15.35 10.28
CA ALA A 32 14.88 -16.79 10.14
C ALA A 32 14.21 -17.40 11.39
N GLY A 33 13.24 -18.29 11.18
CA GLY A 33 12.49 -18.96 12.24
C GLY A 33 11.49 -18.09 13.00
N ARG A 34 11.42 -16.78 12.74
CA ARG A 34 10.41 -15.89 13.33
C ARG A 34 9.08 -16.02 12.58
N PHE A 35 7.97 -15.64 13.22
CA PHE A 35 6.67 -15.63 12.58
C PHE A 35 6.57 -14.42 11.64
N LEU A 36 6.47 -14.68 10.34
CA LEU A 36 6.41 -13.66 9.31
C LEU A 36 4.97 -13.51 8.80
N VAL A 37 4.56 -12.28 8.53
CA VAL A 37 3.44 -11.99 7.64
C VAL A 37 4.00 -11.33 6.41
N VAL A 38 3.83 -12.00 5.26
CA VAL A 38 4.29 -11.50 3.97
C VAL A 38 3.07 -11.02 3.18
N GLU A 39 3.08 -9.74 2.84
CA GLU A 39 2.04 -9.05 2.08
C GLU A 39 2.56 -8.67 0.70
N GLU A 40 1.66 -8.60 -0.28
CA GLU A 40 1.99 -7.99 -1.56
C GLU A 40 2.33 -6.52 -1.33
N LYS A 41 3.51 -6.11 -1.78
CA LYS A 41 3.84 -4.69 -1.81
C LYS A 41 3.12 -4.07 -3.01
N LEU A 42 2.07 -3.31 -2.73
CA LEU A 42 1.36 -2.53 -3.75
C LEU A 42 2.10 -1.21 -4.02
N ASP A 43 1.97 -0.74 -5.26
CA ASP A 43 2.63 0.45 -5.78
C ASP A 43 1.64 1.61 -5.84
N GLY A 44 1.63 2.40 -4.77
CA GLY A 44 0.78 3.57 -4.63
C GLY A 44 1.42 4.64 -3.75
N ALA A 45 0.57 5.43 -3.10
CA ALA A 45 0.98 6.46 -2.18
C ALA A 45 0.65 6.08 -0.74
N ASN A 46 1.62 6.18 0.16
CA ASN A 46 1.32 6.06 1.59
C ASN A 46 0.29 7.11 2.02
N ALA A 47 -0.78 6.64 2.65
CA ALA A 47 -1.81 7.45 3.27
C ALA A 47 -2.06 7.00 4.73
N GLY A 48 -2.61 7.91 5.53
CA GLY A 48 -3.02 7.61 6.89
C GLY A 48 -4.33 8.28 7.27
N ILE A 49 -5.07 7.64 8.17
CA ILE A 49 -6.35 8.06 8.72
C ILE A 49 -6.26 8.02 10.25
N SER A 50 -6.63 9.12 10.90
CA SER A 50 -6.71 9.21 12.36
C SER A 50 -7.77 10.22 12.76
N PHE A 51 -8.11 10.28 14.05
CA PHE A 51 -8.99 11.32 14.57
C PHE A 51 -8.31 12.15 15.65
N SER A 52 -8.66 13.43 15.73
CA SER A 52 -8.28 14.27 16.86
C SER A 52 -9.04 13.88 18.13
N SER A 53 -8.56 14.34 19.28
CA SER A 53 -9.27 14.17 20.57
C SER A 53 -10.67 14.80 20.57
N GLY A 54 -10.95 15.73 19.67
CA GLY A 54 -12.28 16.29 19.42
C GLY A 54 -13.11 15.51 18.39
N GLY A 55 -12.67 14.33 17.95
CA GLY A 55 -13.34 13.50 16.95
C GLY A 55 -13.18 13.97 15.50
N GLY A 56 -12.30 14.94 15.23
CA GLY A 56 -12.09 15.47 13.89
C GLY A 56 -11.26 14.52 13.02
N LEU A 57 -11.79 14.11 11.86
CA LEU A 57 -11.10 13.29 10.87
C LEU A 57 -9.82 13.98 10.38
N ARG A 58 -8.71 13.25 10.38
CA ARG A 58 -7.41 13.68 9.85
C ARG A 58 -6.92 12.67 8.82
N LEU A 59 -6.68 13.16 7.61
CA LEU A 59 -6.07 12.39 6.53
C LEU A 59 -4.66 12.91 6.29
N GLN A 60 -3.72 12.00 6.02
CA GLN A 60 -2.32 12.36 5.79
C GLN A 60 -1.75 11.61 4.59
N SER A 61 -0.83 12.26 3.90
CA SER A 61 0.21 11.57 3.13
C SER A 61 1.38 11.22 4.05
N ARG A 62 2.44 10.62 3.50
CA ARG A 62 3.69 10.36 4.25
C ARG A 62 4.29 11.60 4.92
N GLY A 63 4.18 12.77 4.27
CA GLY A 63 4.92 13.97 4.64
C GLY A 63 4.12 15.04 5.38
N HIS A 64 2.80 15.08 5.19
CA HIS A 64 1.92 16.16 5.65
C HIS A 64 0.47 15.69 5.76
N TYR A 65 -0.33 16.42 6.54
CA TYR A 65 -1.79 16.29 6.52
C TYR A 65 -2.37 16.82 5.21
N LEU A 66 -3.37 16.14 4.67
CA LEU A 66 -4.04 16.49 3.43
C LEU A 66 -5.02 17.65 3.68
N ALA A 67 -4.60 18.86 3.33
CA ALA A 67 -5.35 20.10 3.60
C ALA A 67 -6.02 20.68 2.35
N GLY A 68 -5.87 20.05 1.19
CA GLY A 68 -6.37 20.53 -0.10
C GLY A 68 -5.30 21.11 -1.01
N GLY A 69 -5.66 21.33 -2.27
CA GLY A 69 -4.82 21.99 -3.26
C GLY A 69 -4.56 21.17 -4.54
N PRO A 70 -3.98 21.78 -5.59
CA PRO A 70 -3.88 21.17 -6.91
C PRO A 70 -3.04 19.88 -6.97
N ARG A 71 -2.08 19.73 -6.06
CA ARG A 71 -1.21 18.54 -5.97
C ARG A 71 -1.86 17.38 -5.22
N GLU A 72 -2.99 17.62 -4.55
CA GLU A 72 -3.74 16.60 -3.81
C GLU A 72 -4.95 16.07 -4.59
N ARG A 73 -5.08 16.40 -5.89
CA ARG A 73 -6.23 15.98 -6.73
C ARG A 73 -6.48 14.46 -6.66
N GLN A 74 -5.42 13.67 -6.65
CA GLN A 74 -5.49 12.21 -6.56
C GLN A 74 -6.04 11.70 -5.21
N PHE A 75 -6.03 12.53 -4.15
CA PHE A 75 -6.62 12.22 -2.85
C PHE A 75 -8.08 12.69 -2.72
N GLY A 76 -8.66 13.32 -3.75
CA GLY A 76 -10.07 13.71 -3.75
C GLY A 76 -11.01 12.54 -3.40
N PRO A 77 -10.88 11.38 -4.08
CA PRO A 77 -11.68 10.20 -3.76
C PRO A 77 -11.43 9.67 -2.33
N LEU A 78 -10.19 9.68 -1.84
CA LEU A 78 -9.89 9.28 -0.45
C LEU A 78 -10.63 10.17 0.56
N LYS A 79 -10.62 11.49 0.34
CA LYS A 79 -11.31 12.47 1.19
C LYS A 79 -12.81 12.23 1.22
N ALA A 80 -13.42 12.00 0.06
CA ALA A 80 -14.84 11.71 -0.06
C ALA A 80 -15.21 10.39 0.63
N TRP A 81 -14.47 9.32 0.36
CA TRP A 81 -14.68 8.02 0.99
C TRP A 81 -14.52 8.08 2.50
N ALA A 82 -13.39 8.59 3.00
CA ALA A 82 -13.12 8.65 4.44
C ALA A 82 -14.16 9.51 5.19
N ALA A 83 -14.65 10.59 4.58
CA ALA A 83 -15.73 11.39 5.15
C ALA A 83 -17.06 10.62 5.23
N SER A 84 -17.38 9.78 4.24
CA SER A 84 -18.62 8.98 4.24
C SER A 84 -18.63 7.89 5.30
N VAL A 85 -17.45 7.32 5.63
CA VAL A 85 -17.31 6.20 6.57
C VAL A 85 -16.76 6.62 7.93
N GLN A 86 -16.62 7.94 8.15
CA GLN A 86 -15.90 8.49 9.31
C GLN A 86 -16.50 8.05 10.65
N HIS A 87 -17.83 7.88 10.73
CA HIS A 87 -18.49 7.49 11.98
C HIS A 87 -18.11 6.06 12.38
N VAL A 88 -18.15 5.14 11.41
CA VAL A 88 -17.75 3.74 11.58
C VAL A 88 -16.26 3.65 11.96
N LEU A 89 -15.40 4.43 11.29
CA LEU A 89 -13.97 4.44 11.61
C LEU A 89 -13.67 5.09 12.96
N HIS A 90 -14.39 6.15 13.34
CA HIS A 90 -14.20 6.81 14.63
C HIS A 90 -14.51 5.89 15.80
N GLU A 91 -15.54 5.05 15.69
CA GLU A 91 -15.87 4.04 16.70
C GLU A 91 -14.76 3.01 16.93
N ARG A 92 -13.95 2.74 15.90
CA ARG A 92 -12.81 1.81 15.98
C ARG A 92 -11.52 2.50 16.41
N LEU A 93 -11.17 3.58 15.72
CA LEU A 93 -9.86 4.22 15.86
C LEU A 93 -9.79 5.17 17.05
N GLN A 94 -10.89 5.89 17.33
CA GLN A 94 -10.94 7.02 18.25
C GLN A 94 -9.75 7.97 17.99
N ASP A 95 -9.24 8.66 19.01
CA ASP A 95 -7.99 9.40 18.95
C ASP A 95 -6.76 8.55 19.30
N ARG A 96 -6.93 7.23 19.48
CA ARG A 96 -5.89 6.27 19.87
C ARG A 96 -5.08 5.78 18.68
N TYR A 97 -5.72 5.42 17.59
CA TYR A 97 -5.05 4.73 16.48
C TYR A 97 -4.76 5.63 15.28
N VAL A 98 -3.62 5.38 14.63
CA VAL A 98 -3.35 5.86 13.27
C VAL A 98 -3.37 4.66 12.33
N LEU A 99 -4.36 4.65 11.43
CA LEU A 99 -4.52 3.66 10.39
C LEU A 99 -3.66 4.05 9.18
N TYR A 100 -2.74 3.18 8.77
CA TYR A 100 -1.93 3.37 7.56
C TYR A 100 -2.39 2.44 6.45
N GLY A 101 -2.40 2.96 5.24
CA GLY A 101 -2.73 2.18 4.06
C GLY A 101 -2.03 2.72 2.81
N GLU A 102 -2.04 1.89 1.78
CA GLU A 102 -1.60 2.25 0.46
C GLU A 102 -2.79 2.83 -0.30
N TRP A 103 -2.65 4.08 -0.74
CA TRP A 103 -3.62 4.76 -1.57
C TRP A 103 -3.28 4.53 -3.04
N LEU A 104 -4.21 3.88 -3.74
CA LEU A 104 -4.00 3.22 -5.02
C LEU A 104 -4.96 3.74 -6.10
N TYR A 105 -5.64 4.87 -5.88
CA TYR A 105 -6.54 5.42 -6.89
C TYR A 105 -5.79 5.78 -8.17
N ALA A 106 -4.74 6.60 -8.07
CA ALA A 106 -3.91 6.93 -9.22
C ALA A 106 -2.87 5.83 -9.45
N LYS A 107 -2.78 5.35 -10.69
CA LYS A 107 -1.72 4.48 -11.15
C LYS A 107 -0.35 5.16 -10.97
N HIS A 108 0.60 4.42 -10.40
CA HIS A 108 2.02 4.78 -10.38
C HIS A 108 2.76 4.07 -11.53
N THR A 109 3.67 3.15 -11.21
CA THR A 109 4.43 2.35 -12.18
C THR A 109 3.66 1.08 -12.53
N VAL A 110 3.00 0.44 -11.56
CA VAL A 110 2.09 -0.69 -11.77
C VAL A 110 0.65 -0.20 -11.96
N PHE A 111 -0.05 -0.76 -12.96
CA PHE A 111 -1.50 -0.66 -13.10
C PHE A 111 -2.18 -1.88 -12.53
N TYR A 112 -3.22 -1.68 -11.72
CA TYR A 112 -4.04 -2.74 -11.15
C TYR A 112 -5.45 -2.62 -11.73
N ASP A 113 -6.06 -3.75 -12.10
CA ASP A 113 -7.45 -3.82 -12.60
C ASP A 113 -8.37 -4.63 -11.67
N ALA A 114 -7.83 -5.19 -10.59
CA ALA A 114 -8.57 -5.99 -9.62
C ALA A 114 -8.18 -5.66 -8.18
N LEU A 115 -8.07 -4.37 -7.84
CA LEU A 115 -7.81 -3.96 -6.46
C LEU A 115 -8.98 -4.35 -5.54
N PRO A 116 -8.71 -4.83 -4.32
CA PRO A 116 -9.77 -5.08 -3.34
C PRO A 116 -10.40 -3.79 -2.82
N HIS A 117 -9.65 -2.69 -2.79
CA HIS A 117 -10.10 -1.34 -2.45
C HIS A 117 -9.05 -0.31 -2.93
N TYR A 118 -9.40 0.99 -3.04
CA TYR A 118 -8.39 2.02 -3.36
C TYR A 118 -7.51 2.41 -2.18
N PHE A 119 -8.02 2.26 -0.96
CA PHE A 119 -7.24 2.37 0.28
C PHE A 119 -7.07 0.98 0.88
N CYS A 120 -5.90 0.37 0.69
CA CYS A 120 -5.57 -0.94 1.23
C CYS A 120 -4.75 -0.78 2.51
N GLU A 121 -5.33 -1.14 3.63
CA GLU A 121 -4.73 -1.03 4.95
C GLU A 121 -3.53 -1.97 5.11
N PHE A 122 -2.44 -1.46 5.68
CA PHE A 122 -1.24 -2.27 5.90
C PHE A 122 -0.60 -2.06 7.27
N ASP A 123 -1.00 -1.09 8.09
CA ASP A 123 -0.47 -1.01 9.46
C ASP A 123 -1.38 -0.16 10.35
N VAL A 124 -1.30 -0.40 11.66
CA VAL A 124 -1.99 0.44 12.65
C VAL A 124 -1.03 0.75 13.79
N LEU A 125 -0.78 2.04 14.02
CA LEU A 125 -0.03 2.52 15.18
C LEU A 125 -0.98 2.78 16.33
N ASP A 126 -0.69 2.19 17.48
CA ASP A 126 -1.25 2.59 18.76
C ASP A 126 -0.44 3.79 19.30
N GLN A 127 -1.09 4.96 19.42
CA GLN A 127 -0.41 6.16 19.91
C GLN A 127 -0.17 6.14 21.42
N THR A 128 -0.77 5.21 22.17
CA THR A 128 -0.62 5.15 23.63
C THR A 128 0.76 4.62 24.05
N ASP A 129 1.27 3.62 23.35
CA ASP A 129 2.55 2.99 23.66
C ASP A 129 3.52 2.95 22.46
N GLY A 130 3.11 3.46 21.30
CA GLY A 130 3.92 3.52 20.09
C GLY A 130 4.07 2.17 19.38
N THR A 131 3.30 1.15 19.78
CA THR A 131 3.37 -0.18 19.16
C THR A 131 2.55 -0.22 17.87
N PHE A 132 2.96 -1.11 16.96
CA PHE A 132 2.18 -1.42 15.78
C PHE A 132 1.43 -2.73 15.99
N LEU A 133 0.15 -2.76 15.64
CA LEU A 133 -0.70 -3.94 15.80
C LEU A 133 -0.31 -5.01 14.76
N SER A 134 -0.22 -6.26 15.22
CA SER A 134 -0.12 -7.42 14.30
C SER A 134 -1.30 -7.50 13.34
N THR A 135 -1.13 -8.22 12.26
CA THR A 135 -2.15 -8.43 11.23
C THR A 135 -3.45 -9.00 11.78
N GLU A 136 -3.37 -9.92 12.75
CA GLU A 136 -4.55 -10.43 13.46
C GLU A 136 -5.28 -9.31 14.22
N ARG A 137 -4.57 -8.51 15.02
CA ARG A 137 -5.17 -7.45 15.83
C ARG A 137 -5.70 -6.28 14.99
N ARG A 138 -5.11 -6.01 13.82
CA ARG A 138 -5.66 -5.07 12.84
C ARG A 138 -7.00 -5.56 12.29
N ARG A 139 -7.11 -6.84 11.93
CA ARG A 139 -8.37 -7.44 11.46
C ARG A 139 -9.46 -7.38 12.52
N GLU A 140 -9.13 -7.66 13.78
CA GLU A 140 -10.07 -7.51 14.90
C GLU A 140 -10.55 -6.06 15.06
N LEU A 141 -9.62 -5.10 15.06
CA LEU A 141 -9.92 -3.68 15.21
C LEU A 141 -10.86 -3.16 14.11
N LEU A 142 -10.64 -3.61 12.87
CA LEU A 142 -11.34 -3.12 11.68
C LEU A 142 -12.54 -4.00 11.28
N ALA A 143 -12.88 -4.99 12.10
CA ALA A 143 -14.02 -5.87 11.84
C ALA A 143 -15.33 -5.07 11.72
N GLY A 144 -16.05 -5.33 10.63
CA GLY A 144 -17.30 -4.66 10.28
C GLY A 144 -17.13 -3.25 9.70
N THR A 145 -15.90 -2.83 9.36
CA THR A 145 -15.65 -1.60 8.60
C THR A 145 -15.45 -1.93 7.11
N PRO A 146 -15.61 -0.96 6.19
CA PRO A 146 -15.31 -1.15 4.76
C PRO A 146 -13.79 -1.19 4.46
N VAL A 147 -12.93 -1.15 5.48
CA VAL A 147 -11.48 -1.15 5.29
C VAL A 147 -11.01 -2.55 4.93
N VAL A 148 -10.32 -2.67 3.80
CA VAL A 148 -9.70 -3.92 3.34
C VAL A 148 -8.19 -3.81 3.49
N SER A 149 -7.55 -4.87 3.97
CA SER A 149 -6.09 -4.92 4.07
C SER A 149 -5.43 -5.23 2.73
N VAL A 150 -4.16 -4.89 2.59
CA VAL A 150 -3.31 -5.40 1.49
C VAL A 150 -3.34 -6.94 1.44
N PRO A 151 -3.20 -7.57 0.26
CA PRO A 151 -3.20 -9.03 0.13
C PRO A 151 -2.10 -9.68 0.95
N VAL A 152 -2.47 -10.62 1.82
CA VAL A 152 -1.52 -11.46 2.57
C VAL A 152 -1.20 -12.70 1.74
N LEU A 153 0.07 -12.86 1.40
CA LEU A 153 0.60 -13.96 0.58
C LEU A 153 1.03 -15.15 1.43
N TYR A 154 1.51 -14.90 2.65
CA TYR A 154 2.00 -15.94 3.54
C TYR A 154 1.96 -15.52 5.01
N GLN A 155 1.73 -16.49 5.90
CA GLN A 155 1.80 -16.34 7.35
C GLN A 155 2.54 -17.55 7.94
N GLY A 156 3.62 -17.31 8.69
CA GLY A 156 4.44 -18.33 9.31
C GLY A 156 5.94 -18.10 9.14
N PRO A 157 6.78 -19.03 9.64
CA PRO A 157 8.23 -18.98 9.43
C PRO A 157 8.60 -19.46 8.02
N LEU A 158 9.62 -18.84 7.43
CA LEU A 158 10.22 -19.29 6.16
C LEU A 158 11.64 -19.83 6.40
N PRO A 159 12.07 -20.86 5.63
CA PRO A 159 13.37 -21.49 5.83
C PRO A 159 14.53 -20.64 5.30
N ASP A 160 14.34 -19.91 4.21
CA ASP A 160 15.40 -19.19 3.52
C ASP A 160 14.87 -18.05 2.62
N MET A 161 15.80 -17.29 2.03
CA MET A 161 15.51 -16.23 1.07
C MET A 161 14.80 -16.71 -0.19
N ALA A 162 15.05 -17.93 -0.66
CA ALA A 162 14.46 -18.43 -1.89
C ALA A 162 12.97 -18.74 -1.69
N ALA A 163 12.61 -19.29 -0.52
CA ALA A 163 11.22 -19.48 -0.12
C ALA A 163 10.48 -18.15 0.00
N LEU A 164 11.14 -17.10 0.52
CA LEU A 164 10.59 -15.76 0.58
C LEU A 164 10.35 -15.17 -0.81
N THR A 165 11.38 -15.11 -1.67
CA THR A 165 11.24 -14.45 -2.98
C THR A 165 10.34 -15.22 -3.95
N LYS A 166 10.14 -16.53 -3.74
CA LYS A 166 9.16 -17.33 -4.50
C LYS A 166 7.72 -16.84 -4.31
N LEU A 167 7.42 -16.10 -3.24
CA LEU A 167 6.11 -15.47 -3.03
C LEU A 167 5.88 -14.29 -3.99
N ALA A 168 6.93 -13.69 -4.55
CA ALA A 168 6.84 -12.58 -5.49
C ALA A 168 6.52 -13.06 -6.92
N GLY A 169 5.32 -13.60 -7.10
CA GLY A 169 4.77 -14.03 -8.39
C GLY A 169 3.90 -12.97 -9.07
N PRO A 170 2.98 -13.38 -9.97
CA PRO A 170 1.97 -12.50 -10.54
C PRO A 170 1.22 -11.70 -9.45
N SER A 171 0.97 -10.42 -9.69
CA SER A 171 0.21 -9.58 -8.76
C SER A 171 -1.18 -10.14 -8.54
N THR A 172 -1.62 -10.19 -7.28
CA THR A 172 -2.98 -10.63 -6.90
C THR A 172 -4.04 -9.60 -7.29
N CYS A 173 -3.62 -8.37 -7.64
CA CYS A 173 -4.46 -7.26 -8.05
C CYS A 173 -4.44 -7.04 -9.57
N ARG A 174 -3.89 -7.98 -10.35
CA ARG A 174 -3.93 -8.00 -11.82
C ARG A 174 -4.69 -9.21 -12.34
N THR A 175 -5.62 -8.98 -13.26
CA THR A 175 -6.20 -10.05 -14.08
C THR A 175 -5.41 -10.23 -15.37
N PRO A 176 -5.57 -11.35 -16.10
CA PRO A 176 -4.96 -11.51 -17.42
C PRO A 176 -5.34 -10.43 -18.45
N ARG A 177 -6.40 -9.65 -18.19
CA ARG A 177 -6.89 -8.57 -19.08
C ARG A 177 -6.41 -7.18 -18.67
N TRP A 178 -5.48 -7.06 -17.72
CA TRP A 178 -5.07 -5.77 -17.17
C TRP A 178 -4.56 -4.78 -18.22
N ARG A 179 -3.99 -5.26 -19.34
CA ARG A 179 -3.54 -4.40 -20.46
C ARG A 179 -4.70 -3.76 -21.22
N ASP A 180 -5.78 -4.51 -21.44
CA ASP A 180 -6.99 -3.97 -22.06
C ASP A 180 -7.68 -2.99 -21.12
N ALA A 181 -7.72 -3.33 -19.83
CA ALA A 181 -8.23 -2.43 -18.79
C ALA A 181 -7.40 -1.14 -18.66
N LEU A 182 -6.07 -1.22 -18.77
CA LEU A 182 -5.18 -0.06 -18.78
C LEU A 182 -5.51 0.87 -19.95
N ARG A 183 -5.68 0.31 -21.16
CA ARG A 183 -6.05 1.08 -22.34
C ARG A 183 -7.38 1.81 -22.12
N ALA A 184 -8.40 1.09 -21.66
CA ALA A 184 -9.71 1.67 -21.38
C ALA A 184 -9.65 2.76 -20.29
N ALA A 185 -8.87 2.55 -19.22
CA ALA A 185 -8.67 3.53 -18.16
C ALA A 185 -7.92 4.78 -18.64
N ALA A 186 -6.93 4.62 -19.52
CA ALA A 186 -6.22 5.74 -20.14
C ALA A 186 -7.16 6.59 -21.00
N GLU A 187 -7.97 5.96 -21.85
CA GLU A 187 -8.96 6.63 -22.70
C GLU A 187 -10.01 7.37 -21.85
N ALA A 188 -10.55 6.72 -20.82
CA ALA A 188 -11.52 7.33 -19.90
C ALA A 188 -10.93 8.52 -19.13
N GLY A 189 -9.64 8.48 -18.80
CA GLY A 189 -8.90 9.58 -18.17
C GLY A 189 -8.43 10.68 -19.13
N GLY A 190 -8.66 10.52 -20.44
CA GLY A 190 -8.18 11.46 -21.46
C GLY A 190 -6.67 11.43 -21.70
N ALA A 191 -6.00 10.34 -21.35
CA ALA A 191 -4.57 10.10 -21.57
C ALA A 191 -4.34 9.30 -22.85
N ASP A 192 -3.16 9.46 -23.48
CA ASP A 192 -2.76 8.66 -24.65
C ASP A 192 -2.44 7.22 -24.23
N PRO A 193 -3.17 6.19 -24.73
CA PRO A 193 -2.97 4.82 -24.26
C PRO A 193 -1.60 4.21 -24.61
N GLY A 194 -1.00 4.63 -25.73
CA GLY A 194 0.33 4.16 -26.14
C GLY A 194 1.39 4.64 -25.15
N ARG A 195 1.40 5.93 -24.86
CA ARG A 195 2.28 6.54 -23.87
C ARG A 195 2.07 5.98 -22.48
N VAL A 196 0.81 5.81 -22.05
CA VAL A 196 0.51 5.20 -20.75
C VAL A 196 1.07 3.79 -20.67
N ALA A 197 0.98 2.99 -21.74
CA ALA A 197 1.55 1.64 -21.77
C ALA A 197 3.09 1.64 -21.64
N GLU A 198 3.79 2.56 -22.32
CA GLU A 198 5.24 2.75 -22.19
C GLU A 198 5.66 3.18 -20.77
N GLU A 199 4.81 3.98 -20.10
CA GLU A 199 4.99 4.45 -18.74
C GLU A 199 4.54 3.43 -17.67
N THR A 200 4.21 2.20 -18.07
CA THR A 200 3.70 1.13 -17.18
C THR A 200 4.63 -0.07 -17.15
N ASP A 201 4.81 -0.63 -15.95
CA ASP A 201 5.50 -1.90 -15.82
C ASP A 201 4.71 -3.04 -16.47
N ALA A 202 5.32 -3.62 -17.51
CA ALA A 202 4.75 -4.67 -18.34
C ALA A 202 4.84 -6.08 -17.73
N SER A 203 5.55 -6.27 -16.63
CA SER A 203 5.66 -7.56 -15.94
C SER A 203 4.32 -8.00 -15.36
N GLU A 204 4.01 -9.29 -15.36
CA GLU A 204 2.86 -9.81 -14.60
C GLU A 204 3.11 -9.76 -13.09
N GLU A 205 4.38 -9.72 -12.68
CA GLU A 205 4.79 -9.83 -11.27
C GLU A 205 4.47 -8.58 -10.44
N MET A 206 4.13 -8.81 -9.17
CA MET A 206 3.94 -7.76 -8.15
C MET A 206 5.23 -6.97 -7.88
N GLU A 207 5.10 -5.71 -7.41
CA GLU A 207 6.23 -4.82 -7.05
C GLU A 207 7.32 -5.55 -6.24
N GLY A 208 6.86 -6.31 -5.26
CA GLY A 208 7.67 -7.10 -4.37
C GLY A 208 6.87 -7.45 -3.13
N LEU A 209 7.57 -7.59 -2.02
CA LEU A 209 7.05 -8.12 -0.78
C LEU A 209 7.22 -7.12 0.34
N TYR A 210 6.18 -6.95 1.14
CA TYR A 210 6.24 -6.31 2.44
C TYR A 210 6.27 -7.40 3.51
N ILE A 211 7.27 -7.38 4.37
CA ILE A 211 7.57 -8.47 5.30
C ILE A 211 7.50 -7.92 6.72
N LYS A 212 6.56 -8.42 7.50
CA LYS A 212 6.44 -8.10 8.91
C LYS A 212 6.91 -9.25 9.75
N VAL A 213 7.58 -8.93 10.85
CA VAL A 213 7.79 -9.87 11.94
C VAL A 213 6.79 -9.56 13.03
N GLU A 214 5.95 -10.55 13.37
CA GLU A 214 4.87 -10.37 14.33
C GLU A 214 5.03 -11.27 15.54
N GLU A 215 4.97 -10.69 16.73
CA GLU A 215 5.18 -11.34 18.03
C GLU A 215 4.20 -10.74 19.05
N ASP A 216 3.57 -11.58 19.87
CA ASP A 216 2.67 -11.17 20.96
C ASP A 216 1.62 -10.12 20.56
N GLY A 217 1.02 -10.31 19.38
CA GLY A 217 -0.02 -9.42 18.85
C GLY A 217 0.52 -8.10 18.28
N LYS A 218 1.83 -7.94 18.09
CA LYS A 218 2.48 -6.70 17.61
C LYS A 218 3.33 -6.95 16.37
N THR A 219 3.42 -5.95 15.49
CA THR A 219 4.46 -5.90 14.45
C THR A 219 5.73 -5.28 15.04
N VAL A 220 6.71 -6.12 15.33
CA VAL A 220 7.96 -5.75 16.01
C VAL A 220 9.08 -5.37 15.04
N ASP A 221 9.00 -5.85 13.79
CA ASP A 221 9.94 -5.46 12.74
C ASP A 221 9.28 -5.51 11.36
N ARG A 222 9.88 -4.80 10.40
CA ARG A 222 9.37 -4.65 9.03
C ARG A 222 10.49 -4.48 8.01
N TYR A 223 10.34 -5.18 6.90
CA TYR A 223 11.26 -5.18 5.78
C TYR A 223 10.51 -5.13 4.46
N LYS A 224 11.21 -4.74 3.41
CA LYS A 224 10.73 -4.82 2.03
C LYS A 224 11.72 -5.56 1.15
N TRP A 225 11.19 -6.32 0.22
CA TRP A 225 11.92 -6.84 -0.92
C TRP A 225 11.28 -6.28 -2.18
N VAL A 226 12.05 -5.64 -3.05
CA VAL A 226 11.57 -5.07 -4.32
C VAL A 226 12.24 -5.80 -5.47
N ARG A 227 11.44 -6.27 -6.44
CA ARG A 227 11.98 -7.04 -7.56
C ARG A 227 12.93 -6.19 -8.41
N PRO A 228 14.02 -6.76 -8.97
CA PRO A 228 14.98 -5.98 -9.74
C PRO A 228 14.43 -5.28 -10.98
N SER A 229 13.47 -5.90 -11.69
CA SER A 229 12.89 -5.38 -12.94
C SER A 229 11.97 -4.17 -12.72
N PHE A 230 11.34 -4.06 -11.55
CA PHE A 230 10.48 -2.92 -11.21
C PHE A 230 11.26 -1.60 -11.18
N LEU A 231 12.47 -1.59 -10.61
CA LEU A 231 13.29 -0.38 -10.58
C LEU A 231 13.78 0.02 -11.96
N THR A 232 14.04 -0.97 -12.82
CA THR A 232 14.32 -0.71 -14.24
C THR A 232 13.11 -0.04 -14.90
N ALA A 233 11.89 -0.53 -14.66
CA ALA A 233 10.68 0.10 -15.19
C ALA A 233 10.47 1.55 -14.70
N ILE A 234 10.78 1.85 -13.43
CA ILE A 234 10.76 3.25 -12.94
C ILE A 234 11.72 4.12 -13.73
N LEU A 235 12.96 3.66 -13.91
CA LEU A 235 14.01 4.42 -14.61
C LEU A 235 13.69 4.61 -16.09
N ASP A 236 13.22 3.56 -16.76
CA ASP A 236 12.90 3.57 -18.20
C ASP A 236 11.70 4.47 -18.51
N SER A 237 10.78 4.65 -17.57
CA SER A 237 9.58 5.46 -17.76
C SER A 237 9.84 6.98 -17.90
N GLY A 238 11.07 7.45 -17.63
CA GLY A 238 11.58 8.78 -18.00
C GLY A 238 10.95 10.01 -17.32
N THR A 239 9.83 9.85 -16.59
CA THR A 239 9.08 10.92 -15.91
C THR A 239 8.58 10.45 -14.54
N HIS A 240 8.38 11.35 -13.58
CA HIS A 240 7.78 10.96 -12.31
C HIS A 240 6.26 10.82 -12.45
N TRP A 241 5.64 9.81 -11.80
CA TRP A 241 4.20 9.54 -11.96
C TRP A 241 3.30 10.74 -11.61
N GLN A 242 3.73 11.59 -10.68
CA GLN A 242 3.02 12.82 -10.28
C GLN A 242 2.90 13.87 -11.40
N GLU A 243 3.75 13.78 -12.42
CA GLU A 243 3.75 14.70 -13.57
C GLU A 243 2.87 14.20 -14.72
N ARG A 244 2.32 12.98 -14.60
CA ARG A 244 1.50 12.32 -15.62
C ARG A 244 0.01 12.60 -15.40
N PRO A 245 -0.83 12.48 -16.44
CA PRO A 245 -2.28 12.40 -16.27
C PRO A 245 -2.67 11.30 -15.29
N ILE A 246 -3.71 11.53 -14.50
CA ILE A 246 -4.23 10.51 -13.58
C ILE A 246 -4.94 9.44 -14.41
N VAL A 247 -4.39 8.22 -14.39
CA VAL A 247 -5.08 7.01 -14.80
C VAL A 247 -5.55 6.30 -13.53
N ALA A 248 -6.86 6.12 -13.39
CA ALA A 248 -7.41 5.44 -12.22
C ALA A 248 -7.15 3.92 -12.32
N ASN A 249 -6.65 3.29 -11.27
CA ASN A 249 -6.65 1.83 -11.17
C ASN A 249 -8.10 1.29 -11.15
N GLY A 250 -8.26 0.01 -11.44
CA GLY A 250 -9.54 -0.70 -11.37
C GLY A 250 -9.72 -1.45 -10.04
N LEU A 251 -10.97 -1.48 -9.58
CA LEU A 251 -11.42 -2.32 -8.46
C LEU A 251 -11.90 -3.66 -9.00
N ALA A 252 -11.66 -4.74 -8.25
CA ALA A 252 -12.22 -6.07 -8.57
C ALA A 252 -13.75 -6.05 -8.55
N ASP A 253 -14.32 -5.28 -7.63
CA ASP A 253 -15.75 -5.01 -7.51
C ASP A 253 -15.92 -3.52 -7.13
N PRO A 254 -16.60 -2.70 -7.95
CA PRO A 254 -16.84 -1.29 -7.63
C PRO A 254 -17.64 -1.06 -6.33
N GLU A 255 -18.46 -2.02 -5.89
CA GLU A 255 -19.31 -1.89 -4.70
C GLU A 255 -18.49 -1.84 -3.40
N VAL A 256 -17.24 -2.32 -3.42
CA VAL A 256 -16.35 -2.38 -2.24
C VAL A 256 -16.03 -1.02 -1.63
N LEU A 257 -16.19 0.09 -2.37
CA LEU A 257 -15.95 1.43 -1.83
C LEU A 257 -16.88 1.77 -0.67
N TYR A 258 -18.11 1.25 -0.69
CA TYR A 258 -19.12 1.57 0.33
C TYR A 258 -19.77 0.31 0.92
N ALA A 259 -19.16 -0.86 0.72
CA ALA A 259 -19.70 -2.11 1.22
C ALA A 259 -19.83 -2.09 2.75
N GLY A 260 -21.05 -2.33 3.25
CA GLY A 260 -21.33 -2.37 4.69
C GLY A 260 -21.53 -1.00 5.36
N VAL A 261 -21.71 0.07 4.57
CA VAL A 261 -22.03 1.44 5.03
C VAL A 261 -23.47 1.78 4.67
#